data_AF-A0A0F9R186-F1
#
_entry.id   AF-A0A0F9R186-F1
#
_cell.length_a   1.000
_cell.length_b   1.000
_cell.length_c   1.000
_cell.angle_alpha   90.00
_cell.angle_beta   90.00
_cell.angle_gamma   90.00
#
_symmetry.space_group_name_H-M   'P 1'
#
loop_
_entity.id
_entity.type
_entity.pdbx_description
1 polymer ?
#
loop_
_entity_poly.entity_id
_entity_poly.type
_entity_poly.pdbx_seq_one_letter_code
_entity_poly.pdbx_strand_id
1 'polypeptide(L)'
;MAIADTLRSAIPSGGVVGLYLIMFIVGVIVLVVVGGLALLIWSKKRWNIKVEIKLPRSDGRIVNAEWGKGYFNSKQGVVYIKRPGFAQKKVPLKIFDPKRYLQGSDLLTVVQLSPLDYRPVKPVSFLNYDVLYTNDKTGEQSTVKEAVINMESDVGASKAWQTAFDAAAKRAYSLQSFFHQFQTPLSIAIVLVAVFVGIAALWTQLPK
;
A
#
# COMPACT_ATOMS: atom_id res chain seq x y z
N MET A 1 -34.19 -27.33 15.73
CA MET A 1 -34.54 -27.40 17.17
C MET A 1 -33.33 -27.36 18.10
N ALA A 2 -32.22 -28.05 17.81
CA ALA A 2 -31.06 -28.14 18.71
C ALA A 2 -30.33 -26.83 19.08
N ILE A 3 -30.40 -25.77 18.26
CA ILE A 3 -29.75 -24.46 18.56
C ILE A 3 -30.56 -23.64 19.57
N ALA A 4 -31.89 -23.80 19.58
CA ALA A 4 -32.76 -23.06 20.49
C ALA A 4 -32.67 -23.57 21.94
N ASP A 5 -32.44 -24.87 22.11
CA ASP A 5 -32.33 -25.49 23.44
C ASP A 5 -30.95 -25.29 24.09
N THR A 6 -29.89 -25.18 23.28
CA THR A 6 -28.54 -24.80 23.77
C THR A 6 -28.45 -23.33 24.17
N LEU A 7 -29.23 -22.45 23.54
CA LEU A 7 -29.36 -21.05 23.96
C LEU A 7 -30.15 -20.88 25.27
N ARG A 8 -31.11 -21.77 25.56
CA ARG A 8 -31.92 -21.73 26.80
C ARG A 8 -31.17 -22.22 28.03
N SER A 9 -30.27 -23.20 27.90
CA SER A 9 -29.45 -23.69 29.02
C SER A 9 -28.24 -22.80 29.36
N ALA A 10 -27.91 -21.83 28.49
CA ALA A 10 -26.84 -20.86 28.70
C ALA A 10 -27.29 -19.57 29.42
N ILE A 11 -28.58 -19.43 29.76
CA ILE A 11 -29.10 -18.30 30.54
C ILE A 11 -29.05 -18.71 32.03
N PRO A 12 -28.12 -18.18 32.83
CA PRO A 12 -28.04 -18.52 34.26
C PRO A 12 -29.33 -18.04 34.95
N SER A 13 -29.88 -18.85 35.83
CA SER A 13 -31.10 -18.61 36.63
C SER A 13 -30.98 -17.48 37.68
N GLY A 14 -30.11 -16.50 37.44
CA GLY A 14 -30.11 -15.20 38.11
C GLY A 14 -30.45 -14.13 37.07
N GLY A 15 -31.71 -13.70 37.01
CA GLY A 15 -32.24 -12.83 35.95
C GLY A 15 -31.45 -11.53 35.73
N VAL A 16 -30.69 -11.09 36.72
CA VAL A 16 -29.81 -9.91 36.62
C VAL A 16 -28.49 -10.24 35.91
N VAL A 17 -27.87 -11.38 36.21
CA VAL A 17 -26.58 -11.80 35.62
C VAL A 17 -26.73 -12.17 34.14
N GLY A 18 -27.81 -12.88 33.78
CA GLY A 18 -28.13 -13.19 32.38
C GLY A 18 -28.38 -11.94 31.54
N LEU A 19 -29.02 -10.92 32.12
CA LEU A 19 -29.32 -9.65 31.44
C LEU A 19 -28.04 -8.82 31.22
N TYR A 20 -27.12 -8.78 32.18
CA TYR A 20 -25.80 -8.17 31.98
C TYR A 20 -24.97 -8.87 30.90
N LEU A 21 -25.03 -10.20 30.82
CA LEU A 21 -24.29 -10.99 29.82
C LEU A 21 -24.82 -10.72 28.40
N ILE A 22 -26.14 -10.62 28.23
CA ILE A 22 -26.76 -10.24 26.95
C ILE A 22 -26.40 -8.79 26.58
N MET A 23 -26.49 -7.84 27.52
CA MET A 23 -26.08 -6.45 27.25
C MET A 23 -24.61 -6.32 26.87
N PHE A 24 -23.73 -7.12 27.48
CA PHE A 24 -22.31 -7.16 27.12
C PHE A 24 -22.10 -7.66 25.69
N ILE A 25 -22.77 -8.76 25.30
CA ILE A 25 -22.68 -9.30 23.92
C ILE A 25 -23.18 -8.27 22.91
N VAL A 26 -24.32 -7.63 23.17
CA VAL A 26 -24.87 -6.58 22.30
C VAL A 26 -23.92 -5.38 22.22
N GLY A 27 -23.35 -4.97 23.36
CA GLY A 27 -22.36 -3.90 23.42
C GLY A 27 -21.12 -4.17 22.56
N VAL A 28 -20.57 -5.40 22.62
CA VAL A 28 -19.43 -5.81 21.80
C VAL A 28 -19.77 -5.78 20.30
N ILE A 29 -20.96 -6.26 19.92
CA ILE A 29 -21.41 -6.25 18.51
C ILE A 29 -21.51 -4.82 17.99
N VAL A 30 -22.11 -3.91 18.76
CA VAL A 30 -22.22 -2.48 18.39
C VAL A 30 -20.82 -1.87 18.24
N LEU A 31 -19.88 -2.17 19.14
CA LEU A 31 -18.52 -1.64 19.10
C LEU A 31 -17.76 -2.13 17.85
N VAL A 32 -17.93 -3.41 17.48
CA VAL A 32 -17.35 -3.96 16.25
C VAL A 32 -17.95 -3.30 14.99
N VAL A 33 -19.26 -3.06 14.96
CA VAL A 33 -19.93 -2.41 13.83
C VAL A 33 -19.50 -0.95 13.69
N VAL A 34 -19.51 -0.19 14.79
CA VAL A 34 -19.09 1.22 14.82
C VAL A 34 -17.60 1.35 14.50
N GLY A 35 -16.76 0.49 15.07
CA GLY A 35 -15.33 0.44 14.77
C GLY A 35 -15.05 0.08 13.31
N GLY A 36 -15.79 -0.89 12.76
CA GLY A 36 -15.72 -1.26 11.34
C GLY A 36 -16.11 -0.12 10.41
N LEU A 37 -17.20 0.59 10.70
CA LEU A 37 -17.64 1.76 9.94
C LEU A 37 -16.62 2.90 10.01
N ALA A 38 -16.07 3.19 11.20
CA ALA A 38 -15.03 4.20 11.38
C ALA A 38 -13.77 3.88 10.57
N LEU A 39 -13.33 2.61 10.56
CA LEU A 39 -12.19 2.14 9.77
C LEU A 39 -12.45 2.29 8.26
N LEU A 40 -13.66 2.02 7.78
CA LEU A 40 -14.03 2.19 6.37
C LEU A 40 -14.00 3.66 5.95
N ILE A 41 -14.57 4.55 6.76
CA ILE A 41 -14.57 6.00 6.50
C ILE A 41 -13.13 6.53 6.50
N TRP A 42 -12.32 6.13 7.47
CA TRP A 42 -10.92 6.53 7.54
C TRP A 42 -10.11 6.04 6.35
N SER A 43 -10.33 4.80 5.91
CA SER A 43 -9.69 4.23 4.72
C SER A 43 -10.03 5.01 3.45
N LYS A 44 -11.29 5.45 3.29
CA LYS A 44 -11.71 6.28 2.15
C LYS A 44 -11.09 7.67 2.17
N LYS A 45 -11.04 8.34 3.32
CA LYS A 45 -10.54 9.73 3.46
C LYS A 45 -9.04 9.88 3.15
N ARG A 46 -8.24 8.82 3.26
CA ARG A 46 -6.81 8.88 2.93
C ARG A 46 -6.54 9.12 1.44
N TRP A 47 -7.46 8.75 0.54
CA TRP A 47 -7.28 8.85 -0.91
C TRP A 47 -7.81 10.16 -1.46
N ASN A 48 -7.16 11.27 -1.12
CA ASN A 48 -7.65 12.62 -1.42
C ASN A 48 -7.05 13.25 -2.67
N ILE A 49 -6.15 12.57 -3.39
CA ILE A 49 -5.54 13.09 -4.63
C ILE A 49 -6.19 12.36 -5.81
N LYS A 50 -6.71 13.10 -6.79
CA LYS A 50 -7.15 12.56 -8.08
C LYS A 50 -5.92 12.46 -8.98
N VAL A 51 -5.65 11.25 -9.46
CA VAL A 51 -4.46 11.01 -10.29
C VAL A 51 -4.90 10.74 -11.71
N GLU A 52 -4.45 11.56 -12.66
CA GLU A 52 -4.65 11.33 -14.09
C GLU A 52 -3.44 10.55 -14.62
N ILE A 53 -3.64 9.29 -15.00
CA ILE A 53 -2.60 8.40 -15.51
C ILE A 53 -2.64 8.41 -17.03
N LYS A 54 -1.61 8.97 -17.65
CA LYS A 54 -1.43 8.94 -19.10
C LYS A 54 -0.51 7.81 -19.50
N LEU A 55 -0.95 7.05 -20.50
CA LEU A 55 -0.26 5.90 -21.08
C LEU A 55 0.34 6.32 -22.44
N PRO A 56 1.68 6.43 -22.55
CA PRO A 56 2.31 6.66 -23.84
C PRO A 56 2.25 5.37 -24.67
N ARG A 57 1.72 5.45 -25.90
CA ARG A 57 1.76 4.34 -26.86
C ARG A 57 3.06 4.37 -27.65
N SER A 58 3.50 3.20 -28.13
CA SER A 58 4.61 3.07 -29.09
C SER A 58 4.43 3.95 -30.34
N ASP A 59 3.19 4.24 -30.70
CA ASP A 59 2.82 4.91 -31.95
C ASP A 59 2.85 6.45 -31.84
N GLY A 60 3.48 7.00 -30.79
CA GLY A 60 3.56 8.46 -30.55
C GLY A 60 2.23 9.12 -30.16
N ARG A 61 1.16 8.34 -30.04
CA ARG A 61 -0.17 8.82 -29.61
C ARG A 61 -0.34 8.62 -28.11
N ILE A 62 -0.83 9.65 -27.42
CA ILE A 62 -1.23 9.54 -26.01
C ILE A 62 -2.56 8.77 -25.96
N VAL A 63 -2.59 7.66 -25.23
CA VAL A 63 -3.82 6.90 -24.99
C VAL A 63 -4.71 7.65 -23.99
N ASN A 64 -6.02 7.44 -24.12
CA ASN A 64 -7.06 7.90 -23.20
C ASN A 64 -6.59 7.84 -21.73
N ALA A 65 -6.72 8.95 -21.03
CA ALA A 65 -6.27 9.07 -19.64
C ALA A 65 -7.10 8.16 -18.71
N GLU A 66 -6.42 7.44 -17.83
CA GLU A 66 -7.06 6.64 -16.79
C GLU A 66 -7.10 7.40 -15.47
N TRP A 67 -8.24 7.36 -14.78
CA TRP A 67 -8.40 8.02 -13.47
C TRP A 67 -8.04 7.09 -12.33
N GLY A 68 -6.95 7.41 -11.63
CA GLY A 68 -6.50 6.78 -10.39
C GLY A 68 -6.81 7.60 -9.14
N LYS A 69 -6.55 6.99 -7.98
CA LYS A 69 -6.57 7.64 -6.67
C LYS A 69 -5.17 7.72 -6.10
N GLY A 70 -4.84 8.83 -5.45
CA GLY A 70 -3.56 9.07 -4.81
C GLY A 70 -3.70 9.39 -3.33
N TYR A 71 -2.69 9.07 -2.54
CA TYR A 71 -2.53 9.63 -1.20
C TYR A 71 -1.09 10.06 -0.95
N PHE A 72 -0.92 11.20 -0.28
CA PHE A 72 0.37 11.69 0.16
C PHE A 72 0.69 11.17 1.57
N ASN A 73 1.84 10.53 1.75
CA ASN A 73 2.36 10.18 3.07
C ASN A 73 3.39 11.23 3.51
N SER A 74 3.01 12.11 4.42
CA SER A 74 3.90 13.16 4.95
C SER A 74 5.14 12.61 5.65
N LYS A 75 5.06 11.42 6.26
CA LYS A 75 6.21 10.80 6.95
C LYS A 75 7.29 10.32 5.98
N GLN A 76 6.89 9.90 4.77
CA GLN A 76 7.80 9.35 3.77
C GLN A 76 8.11 10.34 2.64
N GLY A 77 7.35 11.44 2.54
CA GLY A 77 7.47 12.39 1.42
C GLY A 77 7.10 11.77 0.07
N VAL A 78 6.28 10.71 0.07
CA VAL A 78 5.93 9.94 -1.13
C VAL A 78 4.43 10.00 -1.37
N VAL A 79 4.05 10.19 -2.63
CA VAL A 79 2.67 10.00 -3.09
C VAL A 79 2.52 8.56 -3.57
N TYR A 80 1.48 7.88 -3.11
CA TYR A 80 1.13 6.55 -3.57
C TYR A 80 -0.05 6.62 -4.51
N ILE A 81 0.03 5.92 -5.63
CA ILE A 81 -1.07 5.80 -6.60
C ILE A 81 -1.73 4.43 -6.45
N LYS A 82 -3.05 4.41 -6.58
CA LYS A 82 -3.87 3.22 -6.78
C LYS A 82 -4.69 3.41 -8.05
N ARG A 83 -4.40 2.59 -9.06
CA ARG A 83 -5.18 2.53 -10.30
C ARG A 83 -6.53 1.80 -10.03
N PRO A 84 -7.60 2.15 -10.78
CA PRO A 84 -8.89 1.48 -10.68
C PRO A 84 -8.77 -0.01 -11.01
N GLY A 85 -9.26 -0.87 -10.11
CA GLY A 85 -9.24 -2.32 -10.27
C GLY A 85 -9.29 -3.06 -8.93
N PHE A 86 -9.88 -4.25 -8.92
CA PHE A 86 -10.27 -4.98 -7.71
C PHE A 86 -9.07 -5.47 -6.86
N ALA A 87 -7.87 -5.60 -7.43
CA ALA A 87 -6.70 -6.14 -6.73
C ALA A 87 -5.40 -5.34 -6.98
N GLN A 88 -5.49 -4.06 -7.35
CA GLN A 88 -4.29 -3.30 -7.70
C GLN A 88 -3.51 -2.84 -6.47
N LYS A 89 -2.22 -3.22 -6.44
CA LYS A 89 -1.26 -2.83 -5.40
C LYS A 89 -1.03 -1.32 -5.44
N LYS A 90 -0.80 -0.73 -4.28
CA LYS A 90 -0.42 0.68 -4.14
C LYS A 90 1.00 0.82 -4.68
N VAL A 91 1.20 1.72 -5.63
CA VAL A 91 2.52 1.96 -6.23
C VAL A 91 3.06 3.30 -5.70
N PRO A 92 4.24 3.32 -5.05
CA PRO A 92 4.86 4.57 -4.65
C PRO A 92 5.39 5.31 -5.89
N LEU A 93 5.07 6.59 -6.02
CA LEU A 93 5.78 7.49 -6.93
C LEU A 93 7.20 7.72 -6.41
N LYS A 94 8.11 8.06 -7.33
CA LYS A 94 9.40 8.65 -6.94
C LYS A 94 9.16 9.91 -6.11
N ILE A 95 10.10 10.29 -5.26
CA ILE A 95 9.95 11.49 -4.44
C ILE A 95 10.05 12.71 -5.35
N PHE A 96 9.06 13.59 -5.23
CA PHE A 96 8.99 14.86 -5.95
C PHE A 96 8.41 15.93 -5.02
N ASP A 97 8.57 17.20 -5.38
CA ASP A 97 7.91 18.30 -4.68
C ASP A 97 6.41 18.36 -5.07
N PRO A 98 5.46 18.01 -4.16
CA PRO A 98 4.05 18.00 -4.50
C PRO A 98 3.54 19.38 -4.92
N LYS A 99 4.09 20.46 -4.37
CA LYS A 99 3.65 21.84 -4.67
C LYS A 99 3.85 22.21 -6.13
N ARG A 100 4.86 21.63 -6.79
CA ARG A 100 5.21 21.93 -8.18
C ARG A 100 4.37 21.15 -9.19
N TYR A 101 3.81 20.00 -8.79
CA TYR A 101 3.14 19.06 -9.69
C TYR A 101 1.63 18.88 -9.41
N LEU A 102 1.16 19.22 -8.22
CA LEU A 102 -0.28 19.30 -7.92
C LEU A 102 -0.90 20.49 -8.65
N GLN A 103 -2.00 20.22 -9.34
CA GLN A 103 -2.83 21.21 -10.01
C GLN A 103 -4.09 21.46 -9.19
N GLY A 104 -4.35 22.73 -8.88
CA GLY A 104 -5.47 23.11 -8.03
C GLY A 104 -5.35 22.53 -6.61
N SER A 105 -6.43 21.92 -6.12
CA SER A 105 -6.50 21.35 -4.77
C SER A 105 -5.99 19.92 -4.66
N ASP A 106 -6.20 19.10 -5.68
CA ASP A 106 -6.13 17.64 -5.55
C ASP A 106 -5.75 16.89 -6.83
N LEU A 107 -5.44 17.55 -7.95
CA LEU A 107 -5.18 16.87 -9.22
C LEU A 107 -3.68 16.66 -9.47
N LEU A 108 -3.27 15.44 -9.79
CA LEU A 108 -1.90 15.09 -10.13
C LEU A 108 -1.88 14.33 -11.45
N THR A 109 -1.22 14.89 -12.47
CA THR A 109 -1.01 14.20 -13.75
C THR A 109 0.29 13.40 -13.69
N VAL A 110 0.21 12.13 -14.10
CA VAL A 110 1.36 11.21 -14.10
C VAL A 110 1.45 10.45 -15.42
N VAL A 111 2.67 10.20 -15.87
CA VAL A 111 2.95 9.31 -16.99
C VAL A 111 3.37 7.95 -16.45
N GLN A 112 2.77 6.90 -16.97
CA GLN A 112 3.20 5.54 -16.70
C GLN A 112 4.29 5.13 -17.68
N LEU A 113 5.50 4.87 -17.18
CA LEU A 113 6.59 4.32 -17.98
C LEU A 113 6.64 2.78 -17.90
N SER A 114 6.20 2.23 -16.78
CA SER A 114 6.16 0.79 -16.49
C SER A 114 4.98 0.48 -15.58
N PRO A 115 4.46 -0.77 -15.51
CA PRO A 115 3.42 -1.17 -14.55
C PRO A 115 3.64 -0.67 -13.10
N LEU A 116 4.89 -0.50 -12.70
CA LEU A 116 5.31 -0.06 -11.36
C LEU A 116 6.06 1.28 -11.33
N ASP A 117 6.29 1.94 -12.47
CA ASP A 117 7.00 3.24 -12.53
C ASP A 117 6.08 4.32 -13.09
N TYR A 118 5.71 5.25 -12.21
CA TYR A 118 4.94 6.44 -12.55
C TYR A 118 5.82 7.65 -12.30
N ARG A 119 5.72 8.66 -13.17
CA ARG A 119 6.41 9.94 -13.00
C ARG A 119 5.41 11.08 -13.02
N PRO A 120 5.50 12.03 -12.08
CA PRO A 120 4.69 13.23 -12.12
C PRO A 120 5.15 14.10 -13.30
N VAL A 121 4.19 14.62 -14.04
CA VAL A 121 4.45 15.45 -15.23
C VAL A 121 3.48 16.61 -15.23
N LYS A 122 3.94 17.80 -15.62
CA LYS A 122 3.07 18.95 -15.76
C LYS A 122 2.15 18.79 -16.98
N PRO A 123 0.93 19.35 -16.99
CA PRO A 123 0.04 19.29 -18.15
C PRO A 123 0.65 19.88 -19.42
N VAL A 124 1.47 20.92 -19.26
CA VAL A 124 2.13 21.64 -20.36
C VAL A 124 3.09 20.74 -21.15
N SER A 125 3.53 19.62 -20.57
CA SER A 125 4.42 18.66 -21.22
C SER A 125 3.77 17.84 -22.34
N PHE A 126 2.44 17.94 -22.51
CA PHE A 126 1.72 17.26 -23.59
C PHE A 126 1.34 18.29 -24.66
N LEU A 127 2.18 18.42 -25.69
CA LEU A 127 1.90 19.29 -26.84
C LEU A 127 1.47 18.42 -28.02
N ASN A 128 0.36 18.79 -28.66
CA ASN A 128 -0.08 18.18 -29.91
C ASN A 128 0.36 19.07 -31.07
N TYR A 129 1.03 18.48 -32.05
CA TYR A 129 1.42 19.14 -33.30
C TYR A 129 0.70 18.47 -34.46
N ASP A 130 0.20 19.28 -35.39
CA ASP A 130 -0.34 18.79 -36.65
C ASP A 130 0.84 18.67 -37.64
N VAL A 131 1.22 17.44 -37.99
CA VAL A 131 2.33 17.17 -38.92
C VAL A 131 1.75 16.80 -40.27
N LEU A 132 2.24 17.45 -41.33
CA LEU A 132 1.85 17.15 -42.71
C LEU A 132 2.71 16.00 -43.23
N TYR A 133 2.10 14.83 -43.37
CA TYR A 133 2.72 13.69 -44.05
C TYR A 133 2.39 13.74 -45.53
N THR A 134 3.43 13.84 -46.36
CA THR A 134 3.29 13.67 -47.81
C THR A 134 3.63 12.22 -48.15
N ASN A 135 2.68 11.51 -48.76
CA ASN A 135 2.88 10.13 -49.14
C ASN A 135 3.66 10.08 -50.47
N ASP A 136 4.91 9.61 -50.44
CA ASP A 136 5.82 9.61 -51.59
C ASP A 136 5.29 8.87 -52.84
N LYS A 137 4.28 8.01 -52.67
CA LYS A 137 3.68 7.22 -53.75
C LYS A 137 2.42 7.84 -54.38
N THR A 138 1.66 8.62 -53.63
CA THR A 138 0.38 9.19 -54.10
C THR A 138 0.38 10.71 -54.17
N GLY A 139 1.39 11.38 -53.59
CA GLY A 139 1.47 12.85 -53.53
C GLY A 139 0.40 13.50 -52.64
N GLU A 140 -0.47 12.70 -52.03
CA GLU A 140 -1.52 13.18 -51.13
C GLU A 140 -0.91 13.59 -49.78
N GLN A 141 -1.25 14.80 -49.35
CA GLN A 141 -0.90 15.31 -48.03
C GLN A 141 -1.99 14.92 -47.04
N SER A 142 -1.60 14.20 -46.00
CA SER A 142 -2.47 13.88 -44.87
C SER A 142 -1.96 14.56 -43.62
N THR A 143 -2.81 15.36 -42.98
CA THR A 143 -2.50 15.97 -41.69
C THR A 143 -2.69 14.92 -40.61
N VAL A 144 -1.60 14.44 -40.02
CA VAL A 144 -1.63 13.51 -38.90
C VAL A 144 -1.31 14.29 -37.63
N LYS A 145 -2.19 14.19 -36.63
CA LYS A 145 -1.93 14.76 -35.30
C LYS A 145 -0.91 13.89 -34.57
N GLU A 146 0.26 14.45 -34.29
CA GLU A 146 1.28 13.81 -33.48
C GLU A 146 1.34 14.46 -32.10
N ALA A 147 1.54 13.65 -31.06
CA ALA A 147 1.72 14.16 -29.70
C ALA A 147 3.22 14.09 -29.36
N VAL A 148 3.86 15.26 -29.24
CA VAL A 148 5.24 15.34 -28.77
C VAL A 148 5.23 15.56 -27.27
N ILE A 149 5.79 14.60 -26.53
CA ILE A 149 5.86 14.67 -25.07
C ILE A 149 7.20 15.29 -24.68
N ASN A 150 7.20 16.58 -24.33
CA ASN A 150 8.35 17.22 -23.68
C ASN A 150 8.20 17.09 -22.16
N MET A 151 8.62 15.93 -21.63
CA MET A 151 8.44 15.59 -20.21
C MET A 151 9.30 16.47 -19.30
N GLU A 152 8.69 17.49 -18.70
CA GLU A 152 9.23 18.13 -17.50
C GLU A 152 8.87 17.27 -16.29
N SER A 153 9.75 16.33 -15.96
CA SER A 153 9.62 15.51 -14.75
C SER A 153 10.83 15.69 -13.84
N ASP A 154 10.59 15.81 -12.54
CA ASP A 154 11.66 15.81 -11.55
C ASP A 154 12.15 14.37 -11.41
N VAL A 155 13.36 14.12 -11.90
CA VAL A 155 14.07 12.86 -11.70
C VAL A 155 14.99 12.92 -10.48
N GLY A 156 14.84 13.97 -9.66
CA GLY A 156 15.70 14.35 -8.54
C GLY A 156 16.31 13.16 -7.82
N ALA A 157 17.63 13.24 -7.63
CA ALA A 157 18.47 12.22 -6.98
C ALA A 157 17.68 11.54 -5.86
N SER A 158 17.37 10.26 -6.09
CA SER A 158 16.32 9.54 -5.39
C SER A 158 16.52 9.57 -3.88
N LYS A 159 15.82 10.49 -3.20
CA LYS A 159 15.68 10.45 -1.74
C LYS A 159 15.16 9.09 -1.29
N ALA A 160 14.47 8.33 -2.15
CA ALA A 160 13.97 6.99 -1.85
C ALA A 160 15.08 5.94 -1.89
N TRP A 161 16.04 6.04 -2.82
CA TRP A 161 17.26 5.22 -2.82
C TRP A 161 18.12 5.61 -1.63
N GLN A 162 18.32 6.91 -1.37
CA GLN A 162 19.07 7.37 -0.21
C GLN A 162 18.40 6.94 1.11
N THR A 163 17.07 7.04 1.23
CA THR A 163 16.34 6.60 2.43
C THR A 163 16.31 5.07 2.53
N ALA A 164 16.20 4.33 1.43
CA ALA A 164 16.28 2.87 1.42
C ALA A 164 17.69 2.38 1.78
N PHE A 165 18.72 3.05 1.25
CA PHE A 165 20.12 2.83 1.58
C PHE A 165 20.39 3.17 3.05
N ASP A 166 19.95 4.33 3.54
CA ASP A 166 20.08 4.74 4.94
C ASP A 166 19.31 3.81 5.88
N ALA A 167 18.12 3.35 5.50
CA ALA A 167 17.35 2.40 6.30
C ALA A 167 17.98 1.00 6.30
N ALA A 168 18.54 0.57 5.17
CA ALA A 168 19.28 -0.69 5.07
C ALA A 168 20.59 -0.62 5.87
N ALA A 169 21.34 0.48 5.75
CA ALA A 169 22.56 0.75 6.51
C ALA A 169 22.28 0.79 8.02
N LYS A 170 21.25 1.54 8.44
CA LYS A 170 20.85 1.60 9.86
C LYS A 170 20.42 0.24 10.40
N ARG A 171 19.74 -0.59 9.61
CA ARG A 171 19.38 -1.96 10.02
C ARG A 171 20.60 -2.85 10.14
N ALA A 172 21.54 -2.78 9.19
CA ALA A 172 22.76 -3.58 9.21
C ALA A 172 23.61 -3.37 10.48
N TYR A 173 23.61 -2.14 11.03
CA TYR A 173 24.34 -1.80 12.27
C TYR A 173 23.46 -1.76 13.53
N SER A 174 22.20 -2.20 13.46
CA SER A 174 21.29 -2.19 14.61
C SER A 174 21.37 -3.47 15.45
N LEU A 175 21.15 -3.34 16.77
CA LEU A 175 20.95 -4.48 17.68
C LEU A 175 19.82 -5.41 17.20
N GLN A 176 18.85 -4.91 16.43
CA GLN A 176 17.80 -5.73 15.85
C GLN A 176 18.33 -6.75 14.83
N SER A 177 19.34 -6.40 14.03
CA SER A 177 19.99 -7.35 13.11
C SER A 177 20.80 -8.41 13.88
N PHE A 178 21.44 -8.01 14.98
CA PHE A 178 22.10 -8.93 15.90
C PHE A 178 21.11 -9.95 16.46
N PHE A 179 20.00 -9.52 17.07
CA PHE A 179 18.99 -10.46 17.59
C PHE A 179 18.38 -11.36 16.51
N HIS A 180 18.21 -10.88 15.28
CA HIS A 180 17.73 -11.71 14.18
C HIS A 180 18.73 -12.81 13.78
N GLN A 181 20.03 -12.50 13.76
CA GLN A 181 21.07 -13.51 13.48
C GLN A 181 21.21 -14.52 14.61
N PHE A 182 21.07 -14.09 15.87
CA PHE A 182 21.22 -14.96 17.04
C PHE A 182 19.92 -15.69 17.46
N GLN A 183 18.79 -15.40 16.83
CA GLN A 183 17.50 -16.02 17.18
C GLN A 183 17.55 -17.56 17.09
N THR A 184 18.11 -18.11 16.01
CA THR A 184 18.22 -19.57 15.80
C THR A 184 19.13 -20.25 16.81
N PRO A 185 20.40 -19.81 17.03
CA PRO A 185 21.27 -20.44 18.03
C PRO A 185 20.75 -20.26 19.47
N LEU A 186 20.14 -19.11 19.80
CA LEU A 186 19.52 -18.91 21.12
C LEU A 186 18.36 -19.88 21.36
N SER A 187 17.54 -20.12 20.32
CA SER A 187 16.45 -21.09 20.39
C SER A 187 16.96 -22.51 20.61
N ILE A 188 18.02 -22.91 19.93
CA ILE A 188 18.67 -24.24 20.11
C ILE A 188 19.23 -24.37 21.53
N ALA A 189 19.88 -23.33 22.05
CA ALA A 189 20.43 -23.33 23.40
C ALA A 189 19.35 -23.51 24.48
N ILE A 190 18.21 -22.84 24.33
CA ILE A 190 17.06 -22.97 25.26
C ILE A 190 16.52 -24.40 25.23
N VAL A 191 16.36 -25.00 24.06
CA VAL A 191 15.88 -26.39 23.93
C VAL A 191 16.85 -27.36 24.57
N LEU A 192 18.17 -27.20 24.38
CA LEU A 192 19.18 -28.02 25.04
C LEU A 192 19.08 -27.95 26.56
N VAL A 193 18.99 -26.73 27.12
CA VAL A 193 18.83 -26.54 28.58
C VAL A 193 17.56 -27.19 29.09
N ALA A 194 16.43 -27.05 28.38
CA ALA A 194 15.16 -27.67 28.76
C ALA A 194 15.25 -29.21 28.78
N VAL A 195 15.95 -29.80 27.81
CA VAL A 195 16.18 -31.26 27.76
C VAL A 195 17.07 -31.72 28.91
N PHE A 196 18.16 -30.98 29.22
CA PHE A 196 19.03 -31.31 30.35
C PHE A 196 18.30 -31.24 31.70
N VAL A 197 17.47 -30.21 31.91
CA VAL A 197 16.65 -30.09 33.12
C VAL A 197 15.63 -31.23 33.21
N GLY A 198 14.99 -31.60 32.10
CA GLY A 198 14.06 -32.72 32.04
C GLY A 198 14.71 -34.06 32.40
N ILE A 199 15.90 -34.33 31.86
CA ILE A 199 16.67 -35.55 32.17
C ILE A 199 17.11 -35.54 33.64
N ALA A 200 17.61 -34.42 34.16
CA ALA A 200 18.01 -34.29 35.55
C ALA A 200 16.83 -34.54 36.51
N ALA A 201 15.65 -34.00 36.21
CA ALA A 201 14.44 -34.22 37.00
C ALA A 201 13.98 -35.69 36.97
N LEU A 202 14.04 -36.35 35.81
CA LEU A 202 13.75 -37.78 35.68
C LEU A 202 14.74 -38.65 36.48
N TRP A 203 16.02 -38.29 36.46
CA TRP A 203 17.06 -38.97 37.25
C TRP A 203 16.82 -38.87 38.76
N THR A 204 16.30 -37.75 39.25
CA THR A 204 15.95 -37.60 40.67
C THR A 204 14.73 -38.42 41.09
N GLN A 205 13.92 -38.90 40.15
CA GLN A 205 12.70 -39.67 40.40
C GLN A 205 12.86 -41.17 40.15
N LEU A 206 14.02 -41.64 39.67
CA LEU A 206 14.29 -43.07 39.56
C LEU A 206 14.43 -43.68 40.95
N PRO A 207 13.63 -44.70 41.31
CA PRO A 207 13.83 -45.44 42.56
C PRO A 207 15.19 -46.13 42.52
N LYS A 208 15.91 -46.07 43.64
CA LYS A 208 17.19 -46.76 43.82
C LYS A 208 17.04 -48.27 43.67
#